data_AF-A0A6N7L8N3-F1
#
_entry.id   AF-A0A6N7L8N3-F1
#
_cell.length_a   1.000
_cell.length_b   1.000
_cell.length_c   1.000
_cell.angle_alpha   90.00
_cell.angle_beta   90.00
_cell.angle_gamma   90.00
#
_symmetry.space_group_name_H-M   'P 1'
#
loop_
_entity.id
_entity.type
_entity.pdbx_description
1 polymer ?
#
loop_
_entity_poly.entity_id
_entity_poly.type
_entity_poly.pdbx_seq_one_letter_code
_entity_poly.pdbx_strand_id
1 'polypeptide(L)'
;MPSMIATPTSPSQSWPAMADGAKYLLSMGRFHAEAVRMTLRYQVEMLNFLKNRREQDLKLLEDLLSPDHLNETFDLCCCFWQNAFLDYSDEAVRIAEIGSDAAAETAKQVREEQELLTKDIAGQTVM
;
A
#
# COMPACT_ATOMS: atom_id res chain seq x y z
N MET A 1 63.04 -0.19 23.31
CA MET A 1 61.81 -0.24 22.49
C MET A 1 60.78 0.70 23.09
N PRO A 2 60.22 1.68 22.36
CA PRO A 2 59.25 2.61 22.90
C PRO A 2 57.83 2.03 22.84
N SER A 3 57.09 2.21 23.94
CA SER A 3 55.69 1.81 24.11
C SER A 3 54.77 2.78 23.36
N MET A 4 53.94 2.27 22.45
CA MET A 4 52.87 3.05 21.81
C MET A 4 51.74 3.25 22.80
N ILE A 5 51.57 4.49 23.27
CA ILE A 5 50.36 4.93 23.97
C ILE A 5 49.24 4.96 22.92
N ALA A 6 48.26 4.08 23.06
CA ALA A 6 47.02 4.15 22.31
C ALA A 6 46.26 5.42 22.74
N THR A 7 46.09 6.34 21.81
CA THR A 7 45.28 7.54 21.97
C THR A 7 43.82 7.13 22.23
N PRO A 8 43.14 7.64 23.27
CA PRO A 8 41.74 7.33 23.49
C PRO A 8 40.91 8.02 22.42
N THR A 9 40.13 7.25 21.67
CA THR A 9 39.12 7.76 20.74
C THR A 9 38.08 8.56 21.51
N SER A 10 37.94 9.84 21.14
CA SER A 10 37.03 10.80 21.77
C SER A 10 35.57 10.31 21.74
N PRO A 11 34.79 10.44 22.83
CA PRO A 11 33.37 10.07 22.88
C PRO A 11 32.46 10.91 21.97
N SER A 12 32.98 12.00 21.39
CA SER A 12 32.19 12.99 20.64
C SER A 12 31.78 12.54 19.23
N GLN A 13 32.24 11.38 18.76
CA GLN A 13 32.04 10.94 17.37
C GLN A 13 30.80 10.06 17.16
N SER A 14 30.10 9.67 18.22
CA SER A 14 28.93 8.78 18.17
C SER A 14 27.57 9.49 18.03
N TRP A 15 27.51 10.79 18.30
CA TRP A 15 26.26 11.56 18.33
C TRP A 15 25.60 11.74 16.96
N PRO A 16 26.33 12.04 15.85
CA PRO A 16 25.74 12.17 14.52
C PRO A 16 25.20 10.82 14.02
N ALA A 17 25.96 9.73 14.21
CA ALA A 17 25.58 8.39 13.78
C ALA A 17 24.32 7.86 14.49
N MET A 18 24.10 8.22 15.76
CA MET A 18 22.88 7.87 16.49
C MET A 18 21.66 8.71 16.03
N ALA A 19 21.85 10.00 15.75
CA ALA A 19 20.77 10.87 15.26
C ALA A 19 20.30 10.45 13.84
N ASP A 20 21.24 10.07 12.97
CA ASP A 20 20.93 9.55 11.63
C ASP A 20 20.23 8.19 11.71
N GLY A 21 20.63 7.32 12.65
CA GLY A 21 19.96 6.04 12.91
C GLY A 21 18.51 6.19 13.38
N ALA A 22 18.22 7.17 14.25
CA ALA A 22 16.86 7.44 14.71
C ALA A 22 15.96 7.99 13.58
N LYS A 23 16.48 8.88 12.72
CA LYS A 23 15.77 9.39 11.53
C LYS A 23 15.44 8.25 10.56
N TYR A 24 16.40 7.36 10.31
CA TYR A 24 16.22 6.20 9.43
C TYR A 24 15.17 5.21 9.97
N LEU A 25 15.20 4.91 11.27
CA LEU A 25 14.20 4.04 11.91
C LEU A 25 12.80 4.65 11.86
N LEU A 26 12.66 5.96 12.06
CA LEU A 26 11.38 6.65 11.95
C LEU A 26 10.86 6.68 10.50
N SER A 27 11.71 6.95 9.51
CA SER A 27 11.38 6.87 8.09
C SER A 27 10.90 5.47 7.70
N MET A 28 11.67 4.44 8.06
CA MET A 28 11.30 3.04 7.82
C MET A 28 10.00 2.65 8.51
N GLY A 29 9.77 3.13 9.74
CA GLY A 29 8.52 2.93 10.47
C GLY A 29 7.31 3.55 9.77
N ARG A 30 7.45 4.78 9.23
CA ARG A 30 6.40 5.45 8.46
C ARG A 30 6.10 4.74 7.15
N PHE A 31 7.14 4.32 6.43
CA PHE A 31 6.99 3.53 5.21
C PHE A 31 6.27 2.20 5.47
N HIS A 32 6.67 1.49 6.54
CA HIS A 32 6.03 0.23 6.94
C HIS A 32 4.56 0.44 7.32
N ALA A 33 4.25 1.50 8.08
CA ALA A 33 2.87 1.81 8.46
C ALA A 33 1.99 2.12 7.24
N GLU A 34 2.48 2.87 6.26
CA GLU A 34 1.73 3.13 5.02
C GLU A 34 1.56 1.85 4.17
N ALA A 35 2.58 1.00 4.08
CA ALA A 35 2.48 -0.27 3.38
C ALA A 35 1.41 -1.20 4.00
N VAL A 36 1.34 -1.25 5.34
CA VAL A 36 0.31 -2.00 6.07
C VAL A 36 -1.06 -1.36 5.84
N ARG A 37 -1.19 -0.05 5.97
CA ARG A 37 -2.45 0.69 5.73
C ARG A 37 -2.98 0.43 4.33
N MET A 38 -2.11 0.49 3.34
CA MET A 38 -2.42 0.25 1.93
C MET A 38 -2.87 -1.19 1.68
N THR A 39 -2.15 -2.15 2.26
CA THR A 39 -2.53 -3.57 2.21
C THR A 39 -3.92 -3.79 2.80
N LEU A 40 -4.22 -3.16 3.94
CA LEU A 40 -5.53 -3.25 4.57
C LEU A 40 -6.64 -2.62 3.70
N ARG A 41 -6.38 -1.47 3.06
CA ARG A 41 -7.32 -0.87 2.09
C ARG A 41 -7.63 -1.83 0.93
N TYR A 42 -6.60 -2.42 0.34
CA TYR A 42 -6.75 -3.43 -0.72
C TYR A 42 -7.58 -4.64 -0.26
N GLN A 43 -7.26 -5.18 0.93
CA GLN A 43 -7.99 -6.33 1.49
C GLN A 43 -9.47 -6.02 1.77
N VAL A 44 -9.77 -4.83 2.28
CA VAL A 44 -11.16 -4.40 2.51
C VAL A 44 -11.92 -4.33 1.19
N GLU A 45 -11.34 -3.73 0.15
CA GLU A 45 -11.98 -3.63 -1.17
C GLU A 45 -12.24 -5.03 -1.77
N MET A 46 -11.23 -5.90 -1.77
CA MET A 46 -11.36 -7.28 -2.26
C MET A 46 -12.43 -8.08 -1.51
N LEU A 47 -12.55 -7.91 -0.19
CA LEU A 47 -13.57 -8.58 0.61
C LEU A 47 -14.98 -8.04 0.30
N ASN A 48 -15.12 -6.73 0.09
CA ASN A 48 -16.38 -6.12 -0.31
C ASN A 48 -16.83 -6.62 -1.69
N PHE A 49 -15.91 -6.65 -2.65
CA PHE A 49 -16.16 -7.20 -3.98
C PHE A 49 -16.58 -8.66 -3.92
N LEU A 50 -15.85 -9.47 -3.15
CA LEU A 50 -16.16 -10.89 -3.00
C LEU A 50 -17.53 -11.11 -2.39
N LYS A 51 -17.90 -10.32 -1.37
CA LYS A 51 -19.24 -10.37 -0.77
C LYS A 51 -20.32 -10.07 -1.81
N ASN A 52 -20.20 -8.97 -2.55
CA ASN A 52 -21.17 -8.59 -3.58
C ASN A 52 -21.30 -9.67 -4.66
N ARG A 53 -20.17 -10.24 -5.10
CA ARG A 53 -20.17 -11.31 -6.11
C ARG A 53 -20.90 -12.56 -5.63
N ARG A 54 -20.76 -12.92 -4.35
CA ARG A 54 -21.48 -14.06 -3.74
C ARG A 54 -22.97 -13.80 -3.59
N GLU A 55 -23.37 -12.57 -3.29
CA GLU A 55 -24.78 -12.19 -3.25
C GLU A 55 -25.42 -12.33 -4.64
N GLN A 56 -24.70 -11.96 -5.70
CA GLN A 56 -25.15 -12.18 -7.08
C GLN A 56 -25.18 -13.67 -7.47
N ASP A 57 -24.19 -14.47 -7.04
CA ASP A 57 -24.17 -15.92 -7.26
C ASP A 57 -25.42 -16.59 -6.65
N LEU A 58 -25.76 -16.21 -5.41
CA LEU A 58 -26.95 -16.71 -4.73
C LEU A 58 -28.23 -16.30 -5.46
N LYS A 59 -28.31 -15.04 -5.88
CA LYS A 59 -29.47 -14.56 -6.65
C LYS A 59 -29.67 -15.35 -7.95
N LEU A 60 -28.59 -15.61 -8.69
CA LEU A 60 -28.69 -16.44 -9.91
C LEU A 60 -29.25 -17.82 -9.58
N LEU A 61 -28.78 -18.48 -8.51
CA LEU A 61 -29.29 -19.79 -8.12
C LEU A 61 -30.77 -19.75 -7.74
N GLU A 62 -31.21 -18.72 -7.02
CA GLU A 62 -32.61 -18.50 -6.67
C GLU A 62 -33.47 -18.31 -7.94
N ASP A 63 -33.02 -17.48 -8.87
CA ASP A 63 -33.72 -17.21 -10.14
C ASP A 63 -33.80 -18.48 -11.01
N LEU A 64 -32.74 -19.29 -11.05
CA LEU A 64 -32.70 -20.55 -11.81
C LEU A 64 -33.58 -21.66 -11.21
N LEU A 65 -33.74 -21.68 -9.88
CA LEU A 65 -34.59 -22.65 -9.19
C LEU A 65 -36.08 -22.23 -9.21
N SER A 66 -36.37 -20.99 -9.59
CA SER A 66 -37.73 -20.49 -9.70
C SER A 66 -38.46 -21.14 -10.89
N PRO A 67 -39.65 -21.73 -10.69
CA PRO A 67 -40.47 -22.26 -11.78
C PRO A 67 -40.86 -21.19 -12.81
N ASP A 68 -40.89 -19.92 -12.40
CA ASP A 68 -41.32 -18.78 -13.21
C ASP A 68 -40.32 -18.41 -14.31
N HIS A 69 -39.05 -18.83 -14.19
CA HIS A 69 -37.96 -18.44 -15.09
C HIS A 69 -37.40 -19.59 -15.96
N LEU A 70 -38.10 -20.73 -16.04
CA LEU A 70 -37.62 -21.90 -16.79
C LEU A 70 -37.36 -21.61 -18.29
N ASN A 71 -38.14 -20.70 -18.90
CA ASN A 71 -37.95 -20.31 -20.30
C ASN A 71 -36.89 -19.21 -20.49
N GLU A 72 -36.49 -18.52 -19.42
CA GLU A 72 -35.59 -17.35 -19.43
C GLU A 72 -34.19 -17.70 -18.91
N THR A 73 -33.95 -18.96 -18.53
CA THR A 73 -32.71 -19.44 -17.91
C THR A 73 -31.45 -19.07 -18.70
N PHE A 74 -31.50 -19.18 -20.03
CA PHE A 74 -30.35 -18.82 -20.87
C PHE A 74 -30.07 -17.32 -20.84
N ASP A 75 -31.10 -16.49 -20.92
CA ASP A 75 -30.97 -15.02 -20.87
C ASP A 75 -30.48 -14.57 -19.49
N LEU A 76 -30.99 -15.15 -18.41
CA LEU A 76 -30.50 -14.93 -17.05
C LEU A 76 -29.01 -15.22 -16.92
N CYS A 77 -28.54 -16.34 -17.48
CA CYS A 77 -27.12 -16.69 -17.47
C CYS A 77 -26.29 -15.69 -18.30
N CYS A 78 -26.76 -15.28 -19.47
CA CYS A 78 -26.08 -14.29 -20.31
C CYS A 78 -25.96 -12.93 -19.59
N CYS A 79 -27.06 -12.43 -19.02
CA CYS A 79 -27.06 -11.18 -18.25
C CYS A 79 -26.12 -11.28 -17.04
N PHE A 80 -26.13 -12.40 -16.33
CA PHE A 80 -25.24 -12.62 -15.20
C PHE A 80 -23.76 -12.56 -15.61
N TRP A 81 -23.36 -13.25 -16.67
CA TRP A 81 -21.97 -13.21 -17.12
C TRP A 81 -21.55 -11.85 -17.65
N GLN A 82 -22.45 -11.14 -18.34
CA GLN A 82 -22.20 -9.77 -18.76
C GLN A 82 -21.96 -8.84 -17.57
N ASN A 83 -22.83 -8.90 -16.56
CA ASN A 83 -22.69 -8.08 -15.35
C ASN A 83 -21.43 -8.47 -14.58
N ALA A 84 -21.14 -9.77 -14.43
CA ALA A 84 -19.93 -10.23 -13.77
C ALA A 84 -18.68 -9.67 -14.46
N PHE A 85 -18.63 -9.69 -15.80
CA PHE A 85 -17.51 -9.14 -16.54
C PHE A 85 -17.31 -7.63 -16.27
N LEU A 86 -18.40 -6.86 -16.24
CA LEU A 86 -18.36 -5.44 -15.91
C LEU A 86 -17.89 -5.21 -14.47
N ASP A 87 -18.44 -5.95 -13.51
CA ASP A 87 -18.07 -5.84 -12.10
C ASP A 87 -16.58 -6.13 -11.87
N TYR A 88 -16.03 -7.17 -12.51
CA TYR A 88 -14.59 -7.46 -12.44
C TYR A 88 -13.74 -6.36 -13.09
N SER A 89 -14.22 -5.74 -14.16
CA SER A 89 -13.52 -4.65 -14.84
C SER A 89 -13.48 -3.41 -13.96
N ASP A 90 -14.61 -3.04 -13.35
CA ASP A 90 -14.71 -1.92 -12.42
C ASP A 90 -13.85 -2.15 -11.17
N GLU A 91 -13.86 -3.38 -10.64
CA GLU A 91 -13.02 -3.74 -9.50
C GLU A 91 -11.52 -3.61 -9.82
N ALA A 92 -11.10 -4.03 -11.02
CA ALA A 92 -9.72 -3.85 -11.46
C ALA A 92 -9.32 -2.37 -11.53
N VAL A 93 -10.24 -1.48 -11.92
CA VAL A 93 -10.01 -0.03 -11.88
C VAL A 93 -9.82 0.46 -10.44
N ARG A 94 -10.67 0.06 -9.50
CA ARG A 94 -10.52 0.45 -8.08
C ARG A 94 -9.21 -0.05 -7.47
N ILE A 95 -8.80 -1.27 -7.78
CA ILE A 95 -7.50 -1.81 -7.35
C ILE A 95 -6.36 -0.97 -7.94
N ALA A 96 -6.45 -0.58 -9.20
CA ALA A 96 -5.46 0.29 -9.84
C ALA A 96 -5.41 1.68 -9.20
N GLU A 97 -6.56 2.26 -8.82
CA GLU A 97 -6.64 3.53 -8.09
C GLU A 97 -5.97 3.43 -6.72
N ILE A 98 -6.27 2.37 -5.96
CA ILE A 98 -5.60 2.07 -4.69
C ILE A 98 -4.08 2.02 -4.90
N GLY A 99 -3.60 1.32 -5.94
CA GLY A 99 -2.18 1.27 -6.29
C GLY A 99 -1.57 2.62 -6.67
N SER A 100 -2.32 3.44 -7.42
CA SER A 100 -1.91 4.78 -7.81
C SER A 100 -1.75 5.70 -6.59
N ASP A 101 -2.71 5.66 -5.66
CA ASP A 101 -2.65 6.37 -4.38
C ASP A 101 -1.36 6.00 -3.61
N ALA A 102 -1.03 4.72 -3.53
CA ALA A 102 0.17 4.26 -2.84
C ALA A 102 1.46 4.74 -3.50
N ALA A 103 1.52 4.70 -4.84
CA ALA A 103 2.66 5.21 -5.58
C ALA A 103 2.83 6.73 -5.37
N ALA A 104 1.72 7.48 -5.37
CA ALA A 104 1.72 8.92 -5.12
C ALA A 104 2.20 9.27 -3.70
N GLU A 105 1.71 8.56 -2.67
CA GLU A 105 2.14 8.78 -1.28
C GLU A 105 3.63 8.40 -1.10
N THR A 106 4.08 7.32 -1.72
CA THR A 106 5.50 6.92 -1.69
C THR A 106 6.38 7.99 -2.36
N ALA A 107 5.98 8.49 -3.53
CA ALA A 107 6.73 9.54 -4.24
C ALA A 107 6.78 10.85 -3.45
N LYS A 108 5.72 11.17 -2.70
CA LYS A 108 5.68 12.32 -1.79
C LYS A 108 6.66 12.13 -0.62
N GLN A 109 6.66 10.97 0.03
CA GLN A 109 7.59 10.68 1.13
C GLN A 109 9.05 10.76 0.70
N VAL A 110 9.40 10.17 -0.45
CA VAL A 110 10.77 10.24 -1.01
C VAL A 110 11.20 11.69 -1.25
N ARG A 111 10.29 12.53 -1.76
CA ARG A 111 10.57 13.95 -1.99
C ARG A 111 10.81 14.71 -0.69
N GLU A 112 9.98 14.48 0.32
CA GLU A 112 10.14 15.08 1.65
C GLU A 112 11.49 14.67 2.29
N GLU A 113 11.89 13.41 2.16
CA GLU A 113 13.19 12.93 2.66
C GLU A 113 14.37 13.57 1.92
N GLN A 114 14.27 13.71 0.59
CA GLN A 114 15.31 14.38 -0.21
C GLN A 114 15.46 15.87 0.18
N GLU A 115 14.35 16.57 0.42
CA GLU A 115 14.38 17.97 0.87
C GLU A 115 15.04 18.12 2.25
N LEU A 116 14.73 17.21 3.19
CA LEU A 116 15.34 17.19 4.52
C LEU A 116 16.85 16.95 4.44
N LEU A 117 17.29 15.98 3.63
CA LEU A 117 18.72 15.70 3.43
C LEU A 117 19.45 16.91 2.84
N THR A 118 18.85 17.57 1.86
CA THR A 118 19.44 18.76 1.22
C THR A 118 19.61 19.92 2.20
N LYS A 119 18.61 20.14 3.07
CA LYS A 119 18.65 21.16 4.14
C LYS A 119 19.72 20.84 5.19
N ASP A 120 19.84 19.58 5.60
CA ASP A 120 20.83 19.13 6.58
C ASP A 120 22.26 19.33 6.06
N ILE A 121 22.54 18.98 4.80
CA ILE A 121 23.85 19.20 4.17
C ILE A 121 24.16 20.71 4.07
N ALA A 122 23.20 21.52 3.61
CA ALA A 122 23.39 22.97 3.53
C ALA A 122 23.67 23.60 4.90
N GLY A 123 23.00 23.14 5.97
CA GLY A 123 23.24 23.57 7.34
C GLY A 123 24.62 23.18 7.88
N GLN A 124 25.15 22.01 7.50
CA GLN A 124 26.50 21.57 7.87
C GLN A 124 27.61 22.30 7.12
N THR A 125 27.34 22.85 5.93
CA THR A 125 28.37 23.51 5.10
C THR A 125 28.58 25.00 5.44
N VAL A 126 27.72 25.57 6.29
CA VAL A 126 27.74 27.01 6.67
C VAL A 126 28.33 27.22 8.09
N MET A 127 28.70 26.16 8.81
CA MET A 127 29.51 26.21 10.04
C MET A 127 30.97 25.83 9.77
#